data_AF-A0A1J5SGF8-F1
#
_entry.id   AF-A0A1J5SGF8-F1
#
_cell.length_a   1.000
_cell.length_b   1.000
_cell.length_c   1.000
_cell.angle_alpha   90.00
_cell.angle_beta   90.00
_cell.angle_gamma   90.00
#
_symmetry.space_group_name_H-M   'P 1'
#
loop_
_entity.id
_entity.type
_entity.pdbx_description
1 polymer ?
#
loop_
_entity_poly.entity_id
_entity_poly.type
_entity_poly.pdbx_seq_one_letter_code
_entity_poly.pdbx_strand_id
1 'polypeptide(L)' 'MLINDHDPKPLYYQFQAESNGKFTWDYLENGPDVWRVRIGRS' A
#
# COMPACT_ATOMS: atom_id res chain seq x y z
N MET A 1 4.34 -2.26 7.40
CA MET A 1 5.00 -2.67 6.15
C MET A 1 4.20 -3.82 5.58
N LEU A 2 3.85 -3.76 4.30
CA LEU A 2 3.10 -4.79 3.60
C LEU A 2 3.97 -5.35 2.47
N ILE A 3 3.98 -6.67 2.34
CA ILE A 3 4.67 -7.40 1.27
C ILE A 3 3.62 -8.29 0.61
N ASN A 4 3.51 -8.24 -0.71
CA ASN A 4 2.48 -8.92 -1.47
C ASN A 4 3.06 -9.51 -2.77
N ASP A 5 2.48 -10.59 -3.25
CA ASP A 5 2.85 -11.25 -4.51
C ASP A 5 2.19 -10.60 -5.74
N HIS A 6 1.28 -9.65 -5.53
CA HIS A 6 0.61 -8.86 -6.57
C HIS A 6 0.53 -7.37 -6.19
N ASP A 7 0.18 -6.51 -7.15
CA ASP A 7 0.01 -5.07 -6.91
C ASP A 7 -1.03 -4.81 -5.80
N PRO A 8 -0.66 -4.16 -4.68
CA PRO A 8 -1.57 -3.88 -3.56
C PRO A 8 -2.51 -2.69 -3.81
N LYS A 9 -2.62 -2.18 -5.04
CA LYS A 9 -3.52 -1.09 -5.42
C LYS A 9 -4.99 -1.27 -5.00
N PRO A 10 -5.63 -2.45 -5.08
CA PRO A 10 -6.99 -2.63 -4.55
C PRO A 10 -7.07 -2.33 -3.05
N LEU A 11 -6.05 -2.74 -2.29
CA LEU A 11 -5.97 -2.50 -0.86
C LEU A 11 -5.74 -1.02 -0.54
N TYR A 12 -4.96 -0.30 -1.36
CA TYR A 12 -4.81 1.15 -1.24
C TYR A 12 -6.17 1.87 -1.28
N TYR A 13 -7.05 1.52 -2.24
CA TYR A 13 -8.37 2.16 -2.34
C TYR A 13 -9.27 1.82 -1.15
N GLN A 14 -9.19 0.60 -0.62
CA GLN A 14 -9.90 0.23 0.61
C GLN A 14 -9.44 1.09 1.80
N PHE A 15 -8.12 1.23 2.00
CA PHE A 15 -7.57 2.10 3.04
C PHE A 15 -7.97 3.56 2.84
N GLN A 16 -8.02 4.04 1.59
CA GLN A 16 -8.49 5.38 1.25
C GLN A 16 -9.93 5.62 1.68
N ALA A 17 -10.82 4.65 1.44
CA ALA A 17 -12.21 4.72 1.85
C ALA A 17 -12.40 4.63 3.38
N GLU A 18 -11.63 3.79 4.07
CA GLU A 18 -11.78 3.58 5.52
C GLU A 18 -11.09 4.65 6.38
N SER A 19 -9.93 5.14 5.94
CA SER A 19 -9.08 6.04 6.73
C SER A 19 -9.23 7.52 6.38
N ASN A 20 -10.15 7.88 5.47
CA ASN A 20 -10.34 9.25 4.98
C ASN A 20 -9.02 9.94 4.56
N GLY A 21 -8.10 9.18 3.96
CA GLY A 21 -6.79 9.67 3.55
C GLY A 21 -5.80 10.00 4.68
N LYS A 22 -6.04 9.58 5.93
CA LYS A 22 -5.12 9.77 7.06
C LYS A 22 -4.01 8.72 7.13
N PHE A 23 -3.40 8.42 5.99
CA PHE A 23 -2.25 7.52 5.91
C PHE A 23 -1.36 7.92 4.75
N THR A 24 -0.11 7.47 4.80
CA THR A 24 0.83 7.55 3.68
C THR A 24 0.99 6.18 3.05
N TRP A 25 1.26 6.15 1.74
CA TRP A 25 1.45 4.93 0.98
C TRP A 25 2.65 5.07 0.06
N ASP A 26 3.79 4.53 0.50
CA ASP A 26 5.03 4.58 -0.27
C ASP A 26 5.33 3.20 -0.85
N TYR A 27 5.52 3.12 -2.16
CA TYR A 27 6.09 1.92 -2.77
C TYR A 27 7.60 1.86 -2.50
N LEU A 28 8.04 0.75 -1.93
CA LEU A 28 9.45 0.41 -1.76
C LEU A 28 9.93 -0.53 -2.86
N GLU A 29 9.06 -1.43 -3.34
CA GLU A 29 9.31 -2.36 -4.46
C GLU A 29 8.04 -2.55 -5.29
N ASN A 30 8.16 -2.56 -6.61
CA ASN A 30 7.06 -2.51 -7.59
C ASN A 30 6.97 -3.76 -8.50
N GLY A 31 7.23 -4.95 -7.95
CA GLY A 31 7.11 -6.22 -8.68
C GLY A 31 8.10 -6.39 -9.85
N PRO A 32 7.99 -7.49 -10.63
CA PRO A 32 6.96 -8.54 -10.55
C PRO A 32 7.20 -9.60 -9.47
N ASP A 33 8.41 -9.72 -8.94
CA ASP A 33 8.74 -10.77 -7.97
C ASP A 33 8.16 -10.49 -6.58
N VAL A 34 8.22 -9.23 -6.15
CA VAL A 34 7.74 -8.79 -4.84
C VAL A 34 7.20 -7.36 -4.94
N TRP A 35 6.03 -7.14 -4.33
CA TRP A 35 5.48 -5.82 -4.10
C TRP A 35 5.64 -5.46 -2.63
N ARG A 36 6.22 -4.30 -2.36
CA ARG A 36 6.49 -3.85 -0.99
C ARG A 36 6.04 -2.42 -0.83
N VAL A 37 5.16 -2.20 0.15
CA VAL A 37 4.66 -0.85 0.47
C VAL A 37 4.85 -0.54 1.95
N ARG A 38 5.25 0.70 2.22
CA ARG A 38 5.26 1.28 3.55
C ARG A 38 3.99 2.08 3.74
N ILE A 39 3.22 1.68 4.75
CA ILE A 39 2.03 2.39 5.19
C ILE A 39 2.41 3.15 6.46
N GLY A 40 2.25 4.46 6.44
CA GLY A 40 2.48 5.35 7.57
C GLY A 40 1.21 6.04 8.03
N ARG A 41 1.24 6.68 9.19
CA ARG A 41 0.16 7.54 9.69
C ARG A 41 0.54 8.99 9.46
N SER A 42 -0.39 9.76 8.90
CA SER A 42 -0.28 11.23 8.78
C SER A 42 -0.32 11.91 10.15
#